data_AF-A0A6L9KXI5-F1
#
_entry.id   AF-A0A6L9KXI5-F1
#
_cell.length_a   1.000
_cell.length_b   1.000
_cell.length_c   1.000
_cell.angle_alpha   90.00
_cell.angle_beta   90.00
_cell.angle_gamma   90.00
#
_symmetry.space_group_name_H-M   'P 1'
#
loop_
_entity.id
_entity.type
_entity.pdbx_description
1 polymer ?
#
loop_
_entity_poly.entity_id
_entity_poly.type
_entity_poly.pdbx_seq_one_letter_code
_entity_poly.pdbx_strand_id
1 'polypeptide(L)'
;MNKPKQGTDPKQGTDPKNRDLNNRCFCVSLDEAALRQALESELGQPGLYELIQQHCPHLFSPRAVFVSQDHLSRMADVVRAVTAVVG
;
A
#
# COMPACT_ATOMS: atom_id res chain seq x y z
N MET A 1 34.06 20.31 -17.38
CA MET A 1 32.64 20.41 -16.98
C MET A 1 31.90 19.18 -17.46
N ASN A 2 31.46 18.29 -16.57
CA ASN A 2 30.64 17.14 -16.94
C ASN A 2 29.38 17.17 -16.06
N LYS A 3 28.19 17.31 -16.67
CA LYS A 3 26.92 17.27 -15.93
C LYS A 3 26.67 15.83 -15.45
N PRO A 4 26.27 15.60 -14.19
CA PRO A 4 25.84 14.28 -13.76
C PRO A 4 24.56 13.89 -14.51
N LYS A 5 24.59 12.73 -15.17
CA LYS A 5 23.40 12.08 -15.71
C LYS A 5 22.54 11.64 -14.51
N GLN A 6 21.40 12.30 -14.31
CA GLN A 6 20.38 11.80 -13.39
C GLN A 6 19.88 10.48 -13.96
N GLY A 7 20.27 9.37 -13.34
CA GLY A 7 19.65 8.08 -13.55
C GLY A 7 18.23 8.15 -13.04
N THR A 8 17.26 8.12 -13.94
CA THR A 8 15.87 7.85 -13.58
C THR A 8 15.77 6.36 -13.27
N ASP A 9 15.74 6.00 -11.99
CA ASP A 9 15.35 4.65 -11.58
C ASP A 9 13.93 4.35 -12.09
N PRO A 10 13.68 3.24 -12.81
CA PRO A 10 12.33 2.88 -13.30
C PRO A 10 11.33 2.52 -12.19
N LYS A 11 11.73 2.62 -10.92
CA LYS A 11 10.96 2.12 -9.77
C LYS A 11 10.01 3.14 -9.13
N GLN A 12 10.02 4.40 -9.55
CA GLN A 12 9.09 5.39 -9.03
C GLN A 12 7.90 5.54 -9.98
N GLY A 13 6.77 4.93 -9.59
CA GLY A 13 5.46 5.23 -10.15
C GLY A 13 5.09 6.68 -9.85
N THR A 14 5.56 7.60 -10.69
CA THR A 14 5.26 9.03 -10.59
C THR A 14 4.14 9.36 -11.57
N ASP A 15 2.95 8.80 -11.38
CA ASP A 15 1.77 9.41 -11.99
C ASP A 15 1.49 10.70 -11.19
N PRO A 16 1.81 11.89 -11.73
CA PRO A 16 1.75 13.12 -10.96
C PRO A 16 0.34 13.39 -10.43
N LYS A 17 -0.67 12.97 -11.20
CA LYS A 17 -2.09 13.05 -10.85
C LYS A 17 -2.44 12.28 -9.58
N ASN A 18 -1.96 11.05 -9.40
CA ASN A 18 -2.29 10.24 -8.23
C ASN A 18 -1.62 10.80 -6.98
N ARG A 19 -0.37 11.28 -7.10
CA ARG A 19 0.34 11.92 -6.00
C ARG A 19 -0.44 13.13 -5.47
N ASP A 20 -0.96 13.96 -6.35
CA ASP A 20 -1.76 15.11 -5.94
C ASP A 20 -3.08 14.69 -5.27
N LEU A 21 -3.77 13.66 -5.79
CA LEU A 21 -5.00 13.14 -5.18
C LEU A 21 -4.75 12.53 -3.79
N ASN A 22 -3.64 11.80 -3.61
CA ASN A 22 -3.28 11.17 -2.34
C ASN A 22 -2.84 12.18 -1.27
N ASN A 23 -2.43 13.39 -1.69
CA ASN A 23 -2.06 14.48 -0.78
C ASN A 23 -3.24 15.35 -0.34
N ARG A 24 -4.45 15.11 -0.87
CA ARG A 24 -5.66 15.86 -0.48
C ARG A 24 -6.28 15.29 0.79
N CYS A 25 -6.99 16.14 1.53
CA CYS A 25 -7.77 15.74 2.68
C CYS A 25 -9.16 15.21 2.28
N PHE A 26 -9.48 14.02 2.79
CA PHE A 26 -10.81 13.41 2.70
C PHE A 26 -11.40 13.36 4.10
N CYS A 27 -12.68 13.70 4.26
CA CYS A 27 -13.38 13.68 5.55
C CYS A 27 -13.67 12.27 6.06
N VAL A 28 -13.16 11.24 5.39
CA VAL A 28 -13.35 9.83 5.74
C VAL A 28 -11.98 9.26 6.08
N SER A 29 -11.87 8.71 7.28
CA SER A 29 -10.70 8.01 7.78
C SER A 29 -11.09 6.58 8.14
N LEU A 30 -10.11 5.69 8.10
CA LEU A 30 -10.25 4.37 8.69
C LEU A 30 -10.41 4.48 10.22
N ASP A 31 -11.35 3.74 10.79
CA ASP A 31 -11.50 3.58 12.23
C ASP A 31 -10.56 2.45 12.70
N GLU A 32 -9.49 2.81 13.40
CA GLU A 32 -8.48 1.87 13.87
C GLU A 32 -9.03 0.89 14.92
N ALA A 33 -9.95 1.33 15.78
CA ALA A 33 -10.54 0.48 16.80
C ALA A 33 -11.47 -0.57 16.18
N ALA A 34 -12.30 -0.15 15.22
CA ALA A 34 -13.15 -1.06 14.46
C ALA A 34 -12.32 -2.04 13.61
N LEU A 35 -11.23 -1.57 12.97
CA LEU A 35 -10.30 -2.44 12.25
C LEU A 35 -9.68 -3.50 13.17
N ARG A 36 -9.16 -3.08 14.33
CA ARG A 36 -8.59 -3.99 15.32
C ARG A 36 -9.59 -5.04 15.75
N GLN A 37 -10.79 -4.62 16.13
CA GLN A 37 -11.85 -5.52 16.55
C GLN A 37 -12.17 -6.54 15.45
N ALA A 38 -12.34 -6.08 14.19
CA ALA A 38 -12.63 -6.98 13.07
C ALA A 38 -11.50 -8.02 12.84
N LEU A 39 -10.24 -7.61 12.95
CA LEU A 39 -9.11 -8.54 12.79
C LEU A 39 -9.02 -9.56 13.93
N GLU A 40 -9.33 -9.16 15.16
CA GLU A 40 -9.29 -10.04 16.32
C GLU A 40 -10.52 -10.98 16.41
N SER A 41 -11.72 -10.52 16.04
CA SER A 41 -12.97 -11.26 16.20
C SER A 41 -13.45 -12.00 14.96
N GLU A 42 -13.44 -11.36 13.79
CA GLU A 42 -14.05 -11.93 12.56
C GLU A 42 -13.11 -12.95 11.89
N LEU A 43 -11.80 -12.71 11.96
CA LEU A 43 -10.79 -13.65 11.46
C LEU A 43 -10.39 -14.69 12.52
N GLY A 44 -10.84 -14.52 13.77
CA GLY A 44 -10.59 -15.47 14.86
C GLY A 44 -9.11 -15.66 15.19
N GLN A 45 -8.26 -14.67 14.93
CA GLN A 45 -6.81 -14.72 15.21
C GLN A 45 -6.42 -13.67 16.26
N PRO A 46 -6.44 -14.05 17.55
CA PRO A 46 -5.94 -13.18 18.62
C PRO A 46 -4.49 -12.76 18.34
N GLY A 47 -4.20 -11.46 18.44
CA GLY A 47 -2.86 -10.92 18.20
C GLY A 47 -2.51 -10.65 16.73
N LEU A 48 -3.43 -10.90 15.78
CA LEU A 48 -3.19 -10.62 14.36
C LEU A 48 -2.96 -9.13 14.10
N TYR A 49 -3.68 -8.25 14.81
CA TYR A 49 -3.48 -6.82 14.69
C TYR A 49 -2.05 -6.41 15.06
N GLU A 50 -1.56 -6.88 16.21
CA GLU A 50 -0.18 -6.65 16.66
C GLU A 50 0.85 -7.20 15.69
N LEU A 51 0.63 -8.40 15.13
CA LEU A 51 1.52 -9.00 14.14
C LEU A 51 1.57 -8.15 12.86
N ILE A 52 0.43 -7.66 12.37
CA ILE A 52 0.35 -6.76 11.23
C ILE A 52 1.12 -5.46 11.51
N GLN A 53 0.95 -4.87 12.68
CA GLN A 53 1.67 -3.65 13.05
C GLN A 53 3.19 -3.86 13.09
N GLN A 54 3.65 -5.05 13.49
CA GLN A 54 5.08 -5.38 13.55
C GLN A 54 5.70 -5.63 12.17
N HIS A 55 5.02 -6.40 11.31
CA HIS A 55 5.59 -6.85 10.03
C HIS A 55 5.21 -5.95 8.85
N CYS A 56 4.01 -5.38 8.87
CA CYS A 56 3.41 -4.66 7.76
C CYS A 56 2.72 -3.36 8.25
N PRO A 57 3.46 -2.41 8.86
CA PRO A 57 2.89 -1.20 9.49
C PRO A 57 2.15 -0.27 8.51
N HIS A 58 2.32 -0.46 7.21
CA HIS A 58 1.68 0.34 6.15
C HIS A 58 0.62 -0.45 5.37
N LEU A 59 0.18 -1.61 5.87
CA LEU A 59 -0.82 -2.43 5.19
C LEU A 59 -2.16 -1.70 5.02
N PHE A 60 -2.57 -0.93 6.03
CA PHE A 60 -3.77 -0.12 5.99
C PHE A 60 -3.42 1.36 6.00
N SER A 61 -3.90 2.09 5.00
CA SER A 61 -3.82 3.55 5.01
C SER A 61 -4.99 4.12 5.82
N PRO A 62 -4.75 5.07 6.74
CA PRO A 62 -5.82 5.79 7.42
C PRO A 62 -6.71 6.59 6.47
N ARG A 63 -6.21 6.88 5.25
CA ARG A 63 -6.86 7.73 4.25
C ARG A 63 -7.11 6.98 2.96
N ALA A 64 -8.07 7.44 2.17
CA ALA A 64 -8.25 6.96 0.80
C ALA A 64 -6.97 7.14 -0.03
N VAL A 65 -6.56 6.10 -0.75
CA VAL A 65 -5.41 6.10 -1.66
C VAL A 65 -5.89 5.79 -3.07
N PHE A 66 -5.54 6.64 -4.01
CA PHE A 66 -5.78 6.54 -5.43
C PHE A 66 -4.57 5.89 -6.11
N VAL A 67 -4.84 4.86 -6.90
CA VAL A 67 -3.86 4.08 -7.64
C VAL A 67 -4.32 4.05 -9.11
N SER A 68 -3.39 4.26 -10.05
CA SER A 68 -3.69 4.17 -11.49
C SER A 68 -3.88 2.72 -11.90
N GLN A 69 -4.54 2.51 -13.03
CA GLN A 69 -4.70 1.15 -13.59
C GLN A 69 -3.34 0.51 -13.89
N ASP A 70 -2.39 1.28 -14.43
CA ASP A 70 -1.03 0.77 -14.71
C ASP A 70 -0.33 0.31 -13.43
N HIS A 71 -0.43 1.08 -12.35
CA HIS A 71 0.16 0.69 -11.07
C HIS A 71 -0.56 -0.52 -10.47
N LEU A 72 -1.89 -0.59 -10.57
CA LEU A 72 -2.65 -1.75 -10.13
C LEU A 72 -2.28 -3.03 -10.90
N SER A 73 -2.10 -2.94 -12.22
CA SER A 73 -1.62 -4.05 -13.05
C SER A 73 -0.24 -4.52 -12.60
N ARG A 74 0.68 -3.59 -12.37
CA ARG A 74 2.04 -3.91 -11.89
C ARG A 74 2.02 -4.59 -10.51
N MET A 75 1.17 -4.13 -9.60
CA MET A 75 1.00 -4.78 -8.29
C MET A 75 0.50 -6.22 -8.45
N ALA A 76 -0.49 -6.45 -9.32
CA ALA A 76 -1.00 -7.78 -9.61
C ALA A 76 0.07 -8.70 -10.22
N ASP A 77 0.90 -8.19 -11.13
CA ASP A 77 2.00 -8.95 -11.73
C ASP A 77 3.02 -9.42 -10.68
N VAL A 78 3.37 -8.54 -9.74
CA VAL A 78 4.27 -8.87 -8.61
C VAL A 78 3.65 -9.95 -7.73
N VAL A 79 2.38 -9.80 -7.35
CA VAL A 79 1.69 -10.80 -6.52
C VAL A 79 1.69 -12.16 -7.23
N ARG A 80 1.34 -12.22 -8.51
CA ARG A 80 1.34 -13.47 -9.29
C ARG A 80 2.73 -14.11 -9.35
N ALA A 81 3.78 -13.32 -9.52
CA ALA A 81 5.14 -13.83 -9.55
C ALA A 81 5.57 -14.44 -8.21
N VAL A 82 5.20 -13.80 -7.09
CA VAL A 82 5.52 -14.31 -5.74
C VAL A 82 4.71 -15.57 -5.42
N THR A 83 3.40 -15.57 -5.71
CA THR A 83 2.53 -16.71 -5.39
C THR A 83 2.84 -17.94 -6.24
N ALA A 84 3.40 -17.79 -7.44
CA ALA A 84 3.84 -18.90 -8.29
C ALA A 84 5.01 -19.71 -7.70
N VAL A 85 5.78 -19.15 -6.75
CA VAL A 85 6.93 -19.83 -6.13
C VAL A 85 6.58 -20.45 -4.78
N VAL A 86 5.60 -19.88 -4.07
CA VAL A 86 5.19 -20.31 -2.71
C VAL A 86 4.06 -21.37 -2.77
N GLY A 87 3.41 -21.53 -3.93
CA GLY A 87 2.30 -22.46 -4.16
C GLY A 87 2.70 -23.91 -4.38
#